data_AF-A0AAD8VIT9-F1
#
_entry.id   AF-A0AAD8VIT9-F1
#
_cell.length_a   1.000
_cell.length_b   1.000
_cell.length_c   1.000
_cell.angle_alpha   90.00
_cell.angle_beta   90.00
_cell.angle_gamma   90.00
#
_symmetry.space_group_name_H-M   'P 1'
#
loop_
_entity.id
_entity.type
_entity.pdbx_description
1 polymer ?
#
loop_
_entity_poly.entity_id
_entity_poly.type
_entity_poly.pdbx_seq_one_letter_code
_entity_poly.pdbx_strand_id
1 'polypeptide(L)'
;MMEMATRSIGYREKEIQIEVSLKSSEVIRDEAMKHVDATKKSAMPPKKLSKGLKRHLKRLKAKPSIPGDGRCLFRSVVHGACVRSGKAIPNEDLQRKLADELRSMVADEFVSKREETEWFVEGDFDTYVSQIRQPHVWGGEPELFMASHVLQ
;
A
#
# COMPACT_ATOMS: atom_id res chain seq x y z
N MET A 1 37.13 20.16 -17.92
CA MET A 1 36.46 20.96 -16.87
C MET A 1 34.93 20.85 -17.05
N MET A 2 34.40 19.63 -17.13
CA MET A 2 33.00 19.36 -17.56
C MET A 2 32.27 18.32 -16.69
N GLU A 3 32.83 17.99 -15.52
CA GLU A 3 32.40 16.84 -14.70
C GLU A 3 31.64 17.25 -13.41
N MET A 4 31.45 18.55 -13.18
CA MET A 4 30.78 19.04 -11.96
C MET A 4 29.33 19.51 -12.19
N ALA A 5 28.87 19.65 -13.43
CA ALA A 5 27.52 20.12 -13.73
C ALA A 5 26.45 19.01 -13.68
N THR A 6 26.80 17.77 -14.04
CA THR A 6 25.88 16.61 -14.00
C THR A 6 25.59 16.13 -12.57
N ARG A 7 26.52 16.38 -11.64
CA ARG A 7 26.40 15.98 -10.22
C ARG A 7 25.36 16.80 -9.45
N SER A 8 25.14 18.05 -9.85
CA SER A 8 24.15 18.97 -9.23
C SER A 8 22.73 18.85 -9.79
N ILE A 9 22.56 18.28 -10.99
CA ILE A 9 21.23 17.96 -11.55
C ILE A 9 20.69 16.70 -10.86
N GLY A 10 21.51 15.65 -10.75
CA GLY A 10 21.13 14.41 -10.07
C GLY A 10 20.88 14.55 -8.56
N TYR A 11 21.43 15.56 -7.88
CA TYR A 11 21.11 15.84 -6.47
C TYR A 11 19.74 16.50 -6.30
N ARG A 12 19.37 17.39 -7.23
CA ARG A 12 18.09 18.10 -7.24
C ARG A 12 16.93 17.18 -7.65
N GLU A 13 17.16 16.27 -8.59
CA GLU A 13 16.20 15.21 -8.93
C GLU A 13 16.00 14.26 -7.75
N LYS A 14 17.07 13.88 -7.03
CA LYS A 14 16.94 13.09 -5.79
C LYS A 14 16.19 13.83 -4.68
N GLU A 15 16.39 15.13 -4.51
CA GLU A 15 15.63 15.97 -3.57
C GLU A 15 14.15 16.07 -3.94
N ILE A 16 13.84 16.24 -5.23
CA ILE A 16 12.47 16.25 -5.75
C ILE A 16 11.82 14.88 -5.57
N GLN A 17 12.54 13.78 -5.83
CA GLN A 17 12.06 12.42 -5.59
C GLN A 17 11.82 12.14 -4.10
N ILE A 18 12.67 12.66 -3.22
CA ILE A 18 12.47 12.59 -1.76
C ILE A 18 11.23 13.39 -1.34
N GLU A 19 11.02 14.60 -1.86
CA GLU A 19 9.81 15.39 -1.57
C GLU A 19 8.54 14.75 -2.12
N VAL A 20 8.59 14.14 -3.30
CA VAL A 20 7.48 13.40 -3.90
C VAL A 20 7.16 12.14 -3.08
N SER A 21 8.17 11.38 -2.63
CA SER A 21 7.99 10.21 -1.75
C SER A 21 7.45 10.59 -0.36
N LEU A 22 7.90 11.72 0.20
CA LEU A 22 7.37 12.27 1.45
C LEU A 22 5.91 12.72 1.30
N LYS A 23 5.56 13.37 0.19
CA LYS A 23 4.16 13.74 -0.11
C LYS A 23 3.28 12.52 -0.35
N SER A 24 3.74 11.49 -1.07
CA SER A 24 2.96 10.26 -1.30
C SER A 24 2.75 9.46 -0.01
N SER A 25 3.77 9.35 0.82
CA SER A 25 3.66 8.70 2.13
C SER A 25 2.82 9.52 3.13
N GLU A 26 2.78 10.86 3.01
CA GLU A 26 1.84 11.73 3.73
C GLU A 26 0.41 11.56 3.23
N VAL A 27 0.17 11.52 1.91
CA VAL A 27 -1.16 11.30 1.33
C VAL A 27 -1.73 9.96 1.78
N ILE A 28 -0.97 8.86 1.70
CA ILE A 28 -1.43 7.56 2.23
C ILE A 28 -1.63 7.62 3.76
N ARG A 29 -0.76 8.34 4.49
CA ARG A 29 -0.89 8.51 5.94
C ARG A 29 -2.16 9.29 6.32
N ASP A 30 -2.47 10.35 5.59
CA ASP A 30 -3.56 11.31 5.81
C ASP A 30 -4.90 10.77 5.34
N GLU A 31 -4.94 10.10 4.18
CA GLU A 31 -6.14 9.43 3.67
C GLU A 31 -6.55 8.28 4.60
N ALA A 32 -5.56 7.56 5.16
CA ALA A 32 -5.78 6.61 6.23
C ALA A 32 -6.25 7.26 7.55
N MET A 33 -5.83 8.51 7.86
CA MET A 33 -6.32 9.23 9.06
C MET A 33 -7.76 9.72 8.90
N LYS A 34 -8.13 10.29 7.75
CA LYS A 34 -9.50 10.80 7.48
C LYS A 34 -10.57 9.72 7.65
N HIS A 35 -10.26 8.48 7.25
CA HIS A 35 -11.21 7.36 7.35
C HIS A 35 -11.33 6.79 8.78
N VAL A 36 -10.32 6.96 9.64
CA VAL A 36 -10.36 6.56 11.06
C VAL A 36 -11.35 7.42 11.84
N ASP A 37 -11.44 8.72 11.56
CA ASP A 37 -12.36 9.62 12.25
C ASP A 37 -13.84 9.38 11.89
N ALA A 38 -14.12 8.86 10.69
CA ALA A 38 -15.48 8.49 10.27
C ALA A 38 -16.03 7.25 11.02
N THR A 39 -15.17 6.31 11.42
CA THR A 39 -15.58 5.06 12.09
C THR A 39 -15.91 5.22 13.58
N LYS A 40 -15.70 6.38 14.20
CA LYS A 40 -15.99 6.63 15.63
C LYS A 40 -17.47 6.87 15.97
N LYS A 41 -18.38 7.01 14.99
CA LYS A 41 -19.74 7.52 15.24
C LYS A 41 -20.88 6.48 15.41
N SER A 42 -20.64 5.17 15.39
CA SER A 42 -21.75 4.18 15.46
C SER A 42 -21.46 2.89 16.25
N ALA A 43 -21.30 2.97 17.57
CA ALA A 43 -21.24 1.77 18.42
C ALA A 43 -22.25 1.80 19.59
N MET A 44 -23.18 0.83 19.59
CA MET A 44 -24.09 0.52 20.70
C MET A 44 -23.34 -0.06 21.93
N PRO A 45 -23.88 0.07 23.16
CA PRO A 45 -23.18 -0.38 24.37
C PRO A 45 -23.18 -1.92 24.50
N PRO A 46 -22.03 -2.58 24.75
CA PRO A 46 -21.97 -4.03 24.80
C PRO A 46 -22.35 -4.59 26.17
N LYS A 47 -23.09 -5.71 26.18
CA LYS A 47 -23.40 -6.50 27.38
C LYS A 47 -22.11 -7.03 28.03
N LYS A 48 -22.06 -7.02 29.37
CA LYS A 48 -20.83 -7.26 30.16
C LYS A 48 -20.38 -8.74 30.08
N LEU A 49 -19.37 -9.00 29.25
CA LEU A 49 -18.70 -10.30 29.12
C LEU A 49 -17.67 -10.55 30.24
N SER A 50 -17.46 -11.81 30.67
CA SER A 50 -16.55 -12.16 31.77
C SER A 50 -15.07 -11.86 31.46
N LYS A 51 -14.25 -11.51 32.47
CA LYS A 51 -12.84 -11.10 32.28
C LYS A 51 -11.96 -12.16 31.58
N GLY A 52 -12.23 -13.45 31.83
CA GLY A 52 -11.53 -14.57 31.19
C GLY A 52 -11.90 -14.73 29.71
N LEU A 53 -13.20 -14.71 29.42
CA LEU A 53 -13.73 -14.79 28.06
C LEU A 53 -13.41 -13.52 27.26
N LYS A 54 -13.33 -12.35 27.91
CA LYS A 54 -12.81 -11.10 27.30
C LYS A 54 -11.38 -11.23 26.84
N ARG A 55 -10.49 -11.90 27.58
CA ARG A 55 -9.09 -12.11 27.17
C ARG A 55 -8.99 -13.12 26.03
N HIS A 56 -9.76 -14.20 26.09
CA HIS A 56 -9.82 -15.21 25.04
C HIS A 56 -10.45 -14.66 23.75
N LEU A 57 -11.59 -13.97 23.83
CA LEU A 57 -12.16 -13.21 22.71
C LEU A 57 -11.27 -12.05 22.27
N LYS A 58 -10.46 -11.41 23.12
CA LYS A 58 -9.52 -10.37 22.65
C LYS A 58 -8.44 -10.96 21.73
N ARG A 59 -8.07 -12.24 21.93
CA ARG A 59 -7.19 -13.01 21.03
C ARG A 59 -7.93 -13.60 19.81
N LEU A 60 -9.21 -13.95 19.96
CA LEU A 60 -10.05 -14.53 18.90
C LEU A 60 -10.91 -13.50 18.14
N LYS A 61 -10.84 -12.21 18.51
CA LYS A 61 -11.57 -11.11 17.88
C LYS A 61 -11.00 -10.96 16.48
N ALA A 62 -11.66 -11.67 15.56
CA ALA A 62 -11.60 -11.56 14.11
C ALA A 62 -10.25 -11.00 13.65
N LYS A 63 -9.27 -11.90 13.46
CA LYS A 63 -8.16 -11.59 12.56
C LYS A 63 -8.82 -11.09 11.28
N PRO A 64 -8.65 -9.82 10.88
CA PRO A 64 -9.22 -9.33 9.64
C PRO A 64 -8.66 -10.22 8.55
N SER A 65 -9.54 -11.04 8.00
CA SER A 65 -9.16 -12.00 6.99
C SER A 65 -8.87 -11.21 5.73
N ILE A 66 -7.71 -11.44 5.14
CA ILE A 66 -7.43 -10.95 3.79
C ILE A 66 -8.22 -11.86 2.84
N PRO A 67 -9.21 -11.33 2.09
CA PRO A 67 -9.95 -12.12 1.12
C PRO A 67 -9.02 -12.70 0.06
N GLY A 68 -9.28 -13.93 -0.38
CA GLY A 68 -8.58 -14.59 -1.49
C GLY A 68 -9.06 -14.12 -2.86
N ASP A 69 -9.11 -12.81 -3.09
CA ASP A 69 -9.43 -12.19 -4.39
C ASP A 69 -8.14 -11.72 -5.10
N GLY A 70 -8.27 -11.17 -6.32
CA GLY A 70 -7.13 -10.62 -7.06
C GLY A 70 -6.37 -9.51 -6.34
N ARG A 71 -6.92 -8.93 -5.26
CA ARG A 71 -6.30 -7.87 -4.45
C ARG A 71 -5.52 -8.40 -3.26
N CYS A 72 -5.51 -9.71 -3.01
CA CYS A 72 -4.98 -10.31 -1.80
C CYS A 72 -3.54 -9.87 -1.48
N LEU A 73 -2.68 -9.72 -2.49
CA LEU A 73 -1.31 -9.24 -2.34
C LEU A 73 -1.29 -7.81 -1.74
N PHE A 74 -1.90 -6.86 -2.45
CA PHE A 74 -1.92 -5.46 -2.04
C PHE A 74 -2.62 -5.25 -0.70
N ARG A 75 -3.73 -5.98 -0.44
CA ARG A 75 -4.41 -5.98 0.86
C ARG A 75 -3.48 -6.44 1.99
N SER A 76 -2.67 -7.47 1.74
CA SER A 76 -1.69 -7.98 2.73
C SER A 76 -0.61 -6.94 3.03
N VAL A 77 -0.11 -6.26 2.00
CA VAL A 77 0.90 -5.20 2.14
C VAL A 77 0.34 -4.00 2.93
N VAL A 78 -0.84 -3.51 2.56
CA VAL A 78 -1.53 -2.43 3.29
C VAL A 78 -1.77 -2.83 4.74
N HIS A 79 -2.27 -4.04 4.98
CA HIS A 79 -2.48 -4.55 6.33
C HIS A 79 -1.17 -4.55 7.13
N GLY A 80 -0.08 -5.05 6.55
CA GLY A 80 1.24 -5.05 7.17
C GLY A 80 1.74 -3.64 7.49
N ALA A 81 1.55 -2.68 6.58
CA ALA A 81 1.90 -1.29 6.80
C ALA A 81 1.11 -0.67 7.96
N CYS A 82 -0.21 -0.93 8.06
CA CYS A 82 -1.03 -0.47 9.18
C CYS A 82 -0.55 -1.03 10.53
N VAL A 83 -0.23 -2.33 10.57
CA VAL A 83 0.30 -2.98 11.78
C VAL A 83 1.63 -2.36 12.19
N ARG A 84 2.55 -2.15 11.24
CA ARG A 84 3.85 -1.50 11.49
C ARG A 84 3.70 -0.09 12.03
N SER A 85 2.74 0.68 11.51
CA SER A 85 2.45 2.04 11.97
C SER A 85 1.65 2.11 13.27
N GLY A 86 1.31 0.98 13.90
CA GLY A 86 0.45 0.95 15.10
C GLY A 86 -0.99 1.41 14.85
N LYS A 87 -1.41 1.49 13.59
CA LYS A 87 -2.77 1.88 13.20
C LYS A 87 -3.74 0.71 13.42
N ALA A 88 -5.02 1.04 13.61
CA ALA A 88 -6.06 0.03 13.63
C ALA A 88 -6.09 -0.71 12.28
N ILE A 89 -6.36 -2.01 12.33
CA ILE A 89 -6.40 -2.80 11.11
C ILE A 89 -7.62 -2.37 10.29
N PRO A 90 -7.46 -2.01 9.00
CA PRO A 90 -8.56 -1.57 8.16
C PRO A 90 -9.65 -2.65 8.03
N ASN A 91 -10.91 -2.20 7.98
CA ASN A 91 -12.03 -3.06 7.61
C ASN A 91 -11.94 -3.45 6.12
N GLU A 92 -12.80 -4.36 5.67
CA GLU A 92 -12.72 -4.93 4.32
C GLU A 92 -12.85 -3.89 3.19
N ASP A 93 -13.75 -2.91 3.34
CA ASP A 93 -13.94 -1.83 2.38
C ASP A 93 -12.73 -0.91 2.29
N LEU A 94 -12.12 -0.57 3.44
CA LEU A 94 -10.93 0.26 3.49
C LEU A 94 -9.70 -0.50 2.95
N GLN A 95 -9.58 -1.79 3.27
CA GLN A 95 -8.57 -2.66 2.65
C GLN A 95 -8.70 -2.67 1.12
N ARG A 96 -9.94 -2.70 0.58
CA ARG A 96 -10.17 -2.67 -0.86
C ARG A 96 -9.66 -1.38 -1.47
N LYS A 97 -10.06 -0.23 -0.91
CA LYS A 97 -9.66 1.09 -1.41
C LYS A 97 -8.15 1.29 -1.38
N LEU A 98 -7.52 1.02 -0.23
CA LEU A 98 -6.08 1.17 -0.07
C LEU A 98 -5.29 0.18 -0.93
N ALA A 99 -5.82 -1.03 -1.16
CA ALA A 99 -5.20 -1.99 -2.07
C ALA A 99 -5.26 -1.52 -3.53
N ASP A 100 -6.39 -0.96 -3.97
CA ASP A 100 -6.54 -0.43 -5.33
C ASP A 100 -5.67 0.83 -5.53
N GLU A 101 -5.54 1.68 -4.51
CA GLU A 101 -4.63 2.82 -4.52
C GLU A 101 -3.16 2.39 -4.60
N LEU A 102 -2.73 1.46 -3.72
CA LEU A 102 -1.38 0.90 -3.75
C LEU A 102 -1.06 0.25 -5.10
N ARG A 103 -2.01 -0.49 -5.67
CA ARG A 103 -1.88 -1.09 -7.00
C ARG A 103 -1.67 -0.02 -8.08
N SER A 104 -2.39 1.09 -8.04
CA SER A 104 -2.19 2.19 -8.99
C SER A 104 -0.78 2.75 -8.87
N MET A 105 -0.31 3.02 -7.65
CA MET A 105 1.03 3.56 -7.42
C MET A 105 2.12 2.59 -7.86
N VAL A 106 1.95 1.29 -7.62
CA VAL A 106 2.89 0.27 -8.11
C VAL A 106 2.94 0.23 -9.64
N ALA A 107 1.79 0.33 -10.30
CA ALA A 107 1.73 0.39 -11.76
C ALA A 107 2.32 1.70 -12.32
N ASP A 108 2.17 2.82 -11.62
CA ASP A 108 2.82 4.09 -11.97
C ASP A 108 4.34 3.99 -11.79
N GLU A 109 4.80 3.28 -10.76
CA GLU A 109 6.23 3.06 -10.48
C GLU A 109 6.90 2.16 -11.52
N PHE A 110 6.19 1.16 -12.06
CA PHE A 110 6.67 0.43 -13.23
C PHE A 110 6.97 1.39 -14.40
N VAL A 111 6.04 2.28 -14.71
CA VAL A 111 6.19 3.24 -15.82
C VAL A 111 7.34 4.21 -15.56
N SER A 112 7.47 4.71 -14.33
CA SER A 112 8.55 5.64 -13.95
C SER A 112 9.94 4.97 -14.05
N LYS A 113 10.01 3.66 -13.80
CA LYS A 113 11.23 2.85 -13.82
C LYS A 113 11.30 1.87 -14.98
N ARG A 114 10.72 2.20 -16.14
CA ARG A 114 10.66 1.28 -17.28
C ARG A 114 12.02 0.69 -17.65
N GLU A 115 13.07 1.52 -17.70
CA GLU A 115 14.43 1.08 -18.03
C GLU A 115 14.99 0.01 -17.07
N GLU A 116 14.60 0.08 -15.79
CA GLU A 116 15.02 -0.87 -14.75
C GLU A 116 14.13 -2.11 -14.69
N THR A 117 12.89 -2.03 -15.17
CA THR A 117 11.84 -3.02 -14.90
C THR A 117 11.42 -3.84 -16.12
N GLU A 118 11.55 -3.29 -17.33
CA GLU A 118 11.09 -3.92 -18.56
C GLU A 118 11.76 -5.27 -18.82
N TRP A 119 13.04 -5.42 -18.46
CA TRP A 119 13.79 -6.65 -18.73
C TRP A 119 13.32 -7.87 -17.93
N PHE A 120 12.62 -7.68 -16.81
CA PHE A 120 12.10 -8.78 -15.97
C PHE A 120 10.57 -8.92 -16.03
N VAL A 121 9.89 -8.08 -16.82
CA VAL A 121 8.46 -8.21 -17.09
C VAL A 121 8.26 -9.14 -18.28
N GLU A 122 7.40 -10.15 -18.12
CA GLU A 122 7.11 -11.10 -19.18
C GLU A 122 6.12 -10.50 -20.21
N GLY A 123 6.50 -10.52 -21.49
CA GLY A 123 5.66 -10.09 -22.60
C GLY A 123 5.81 -8.60 -22.94
N ASP A 124 4.74 -8.01 -23.46
CA ASP A 124 4.70 -6.58 -23.78
C ASP A 124 4.51 -5.75 -22.51
N PHE A 125 5.42 -4.81 -22.25
CA PHE A 125 5.45 -4.02 -21.03
C PHE A 125 4.16 -3.22 -20.81
N ASP A 126 3.69 -2.53 -21.85
CA ASP A 126 2.52 -1.67 -21.75
C ASP A 126 1.25 -2.50 -21.49
N THR A 127 1.15 -3.67 -22.13
CA THR A 127 0.12 -4.66 -21.86
C THR A 127 0.19 -5.16 -20.41
N TYR A 128 1.38 -5.51 -19.91
CA TYR A 128 1.58 -5.95 -18.53
C TYR A 128 1.11 -4.89 -17.52
N VAL A 129 1.56 -3.65 -17.67
CA VAL A 129 1.16 -2.53 -16.81
C VAL A 129 -0.35 -2.29 -16.88
N SER A 130 -0.95 -2.40 -18.06
CA SER A 130 -2.40 -2.25 -18.21
C SER A 130 -3.18 -3.36 -17.47
N GLN A 131 -2.65 -4.58 -17.47
CA GLN A 131 -3.25 -5.74 -16.80
C GLN A 131 -3.12 -5.63 -15.30
N ILE A 132 -1.94 -5.28 -14.77
CA ILE A 132 -1.74 -5.28 -13.31
C ILE A 132 -2.59 -4.21 -12.60
N ARG A 133 -2.97 -3.13 -13.31
CA ARG A 133 -3.96 -2.14 -12.83
C ARG A 133 -5.36 -2.74 -12.62
N GLN A 134 -5.69 -3.83 -13.29
CA GLN A 134 -7.02 -4.45 -13.20
C GLN A 134 -7.19 -5.19 -11.87
N PRO A 135 -8.17 -4.83 -11.01
CA PRO A 135 -8.19 -5.33 -9.64
C PRO A 135 -8.42 -6.83 -9.44
N HIS A 136 -8.80 -7.56 -10.49
CA HIS A 136 -8.97 -9.00 -10.48
C HIS A 136 -7.68 -9.75 -10.87
N VAL A 137 -6.68 -9.06 -11.42
CA VAL A 137 -5.37 -9.61 -11.73
C VAL A 137 -4.57 -9.75 -10.45
N TRP A 138 -3.94 -10.91 -10.30
CA TRP A 138 -3.13 -11.28 -9.15
C TRP A 138 -1.76 -10.66 -9.32
N GLY A 139 -1.20 -10.11 -8.23
CA GLY A 139 0.20 -9.68 -8.23
C GLY A 139 1.14 -10.82 -7.85
N GLY A 140 2.41 -10.65 -8.20
CA GLY A 140 3.49 -11.58 -7.89
C GLY A 140 4.74 -10.86 -7.36
N GLU A 141 5.90 -11.41 -7.68
CA GLU A 141 7.20 -10.87 -7.30
C GLU A 141 7.48 -9.47 -7.89
N PRO A 142 7.21 -9.19 -9.19
CA PRO A 142 7.45 -7.87 -9.75
C PRO A 142 6.72 -6.75 -8.99
N GLU A 143 5.45 -6.97 -8.65
CA GLU A 143 4.64 -6.01 -7.90
C GLU A 143 5.15 -5.82 -6.47
N LEU A 144 5.60 -6.89 -5.82
CA LEU A 144 6.18 -6.80 -4.48
C LEU A 144 7.47 -5.99 -4.49
N PHE A 145 8.32 -6.22 -5.49
CA PHE A 145 9.56 -5.47 -5.66
C PHE A 145 9.27 -3.98 -5.89
N MET A 146 8.30 -3.63 -6.73
CA MET A 146 7.89 -2.24 -6.95
C MET A 146 7.17 -1.62 -5.76
N ALA A 147 6.35 -2.39 -5.04
CA ALA A 147 5.73 -1.92 -3.79
C ALA A 147 6.79 -1.53 -2.74
N SER A 148 7.96 -2.16 -2.74
CA SER A 148 9.06 -1.78 -1.85
C SER A 148 9.65 -0.40 -2.17
N HIS A 149 9.52 0.08 -3.41
CA HIS A 149 9.93 1.42 -3.80
C HIS A 149 8.87 2.45 -3.41
N VAL A 150 7.60 2.11 -3.65
CA VAL A 150 6.45 2.96 -3.29
C VAL A 150 6.33 3.20 -1.78
N LEU A 151 6.72 2.22 -0.95
CA LEU A 151 6.48 2.23 0.50
C LEU A 151 7.70 2.63 1.36
N GLN A 152 8.78 3.09 0.74
CA GLN A 152 9.97 3.65 1.42
C GLN A 152 9.65 4.98 2.12
#